data_AF-A0A1N7G163-F1
#
_entry.id   AF-A0A1N7G163-F1
#
_cell.length_a   1.000
_cell.length_b   1.000
_cell.length_c   1.000
_cell.angle_alpha   90.00
_cell.angle_beta   90.00
_cell.angle_gamma   90.00
#
_symmetry.space_group_name_H-M   'P 1'
#
loop_
_entity.id
_entity.type
_entity.pdbx_description
1 polymer ?
#
loop_
_entity_poly.entity_id
_entity_poly.type
_entity_poly.pdbx_seq_one_letter_code
_entity_poly.pdbx_strand_id
1 'polypeptide(L)' 'MARALVRSLVLWSLFAFLAIASFDALIFGRFEPTRYLPGAIGAGIGIAAADQLTPIRVFRF' A
#
# COMPACT_ATOMS: atom_id res chain seq x y z
N MET A 1 9.14 13.74 -12.09
CA MET A 1 7.92 12.91 -12.09
C MET A 1 8.16 11.50 -11.58
N ALA A 2 9.07 10.71 -12.16
CA ALA A 2 9.31 9.32 -11.74
C ALA A 2 9.63 9.16 -10.23
N ARG A 3 10.43 10.04 -9.63
CA ARG A 3 10.79 9.99 -8.20
C ARG A 3 9.57 10.20 -7.26
N ALA A 4 8.60 11.02 -7.67
CA ALA A 4 7.38 11.25 -6.90
C ALA A 4 6.42 10.04 -7.00
N LEU A 5 6.33 9.44 -8.20
CA LEU A 5 5.57 8.23 -8.44
C LEU A 5 6.10 7.05 -7.61
N VAL A 6 7.42 6.82 -7.65
CA VAL A 6 8.08 5.75 -6.90
C VAL A 6 7.87 5.94 -5.40
N ARG A 7 7.98 7.17 -4.90
CA ARG A 7 7.73 7.47 -3.49
C ARG A 7 6.28 7.17 -3.10
N SER A 8 5.31 7.53 -3.94
CA SER A 8 3.89 7.21 -3.72
C SER A 8 3.65 5.70 -3.70
N LEU A 9 4.16 4.96 -4.69
CA LEU A 9 4.08 3.51 -4.76
C LEU A 9 4.67 2.82 -3.52
N VAL A 10 5.86 3.27 -3.08
CA VAL A 10 6.52 2.73 -1.90
C VAL A 10 5.71 3.01 -0.63
N LEU A 11 5.18 4.23 -0.48
CA LEU A 11 4.32 4.58 0.66
C LEU A 11 3.05 3.74 0.70
N TRP A 12 2.38 3.58 -0.44
CA TRP A 12 1.16 2.77 -0.54
C TRP A 12 1.42 1.28 -0.32
N SER A 13 2.55 0.76 -0.80
CA SER A 13 2.94 -0.63 -0.57
C SER A 13 3.29 -0.89 0.90
N LEU A 14 4.00 0.04 1.55
CA LEU A 14 4.28 -0.01 2.99
C LEU A 14 2.99 0.08 3.82
N PHE A 15 2.10 0.99 3.45
CA PHE A 15 0.80 1.12 4.10
C PHE A 15 -0.03 -0.16 3.98
N ALA A 16 -0.13 -0.73 2.77
CA ALA A 16 -0.84 -1.98 2.54
C ALA A 16 -0.20 -3.14 3.31
N PHE A 17 1.13 -3.22 3.34
CA PHE A 17 1.85 -4.23 4.12
C PHE A 17 1.51 -4.14 5.60
N LEU A 18 1.60 -2.93 6.18
CA LEU A 18 1.27 -2.71 7.58
C LEU A 18 -0.20 -3.01 7.86
N ALA A 19 -1.11 -2.61 6.98
CA ALA A 19 -2.54 -2.88 7.13
C ALA A 19 -2.83 -4.39 7.14
N ILE A 20 -2.31 -5.14 6.16
CA ILE A 20 -2.47 -6.60 6.07
C ILE A 20 -1.86 -7.28 7.29
N ALA A 21 -0.61 -6.93 7.62
CA ALA A 21 0.10 -7.57 8.72
C ALA A 21 -0.52 -7.25 10.09
N SER A 22 -1.04 -6.04 10.27
CA SER A 22 -1.75 -5.65 11.50
C SER A 22 -3.08 -6.38 11.63
N PHE A 23 -3.83 -6.50 10.52
CA PHE A 23 -5.09 -7.24 10.49
C PHE A 23 -4.88 -8.72 10.78
N ASP A 24 -3.84 -9.32 10.18
CA ASP A 24 -3.52 -10.74 10.39
C ASP A 24 -3.05 -11.01 11.83
N ALA A 25 -2.22 -10.11 12.37
CA ALA A 25 -1.78 -10.19 13.77
C ALA A 25 -2.94 -10.05 14.76
N LEU A 26 -3.89 -9.13 14.51
CA LEU A 26 -5.04 -8.91 15.37
C LEU A 26 -6.07 -10.03 15.32
N ILE A 27 -6.32 -10.60 14.13
CA ILE A 27 -7.39 -11.59 13.93
C ILE A 27 -6.90 -13.01 14.17
N PHE A 28 -5.70 -13.34 13.67
CA PHE A 28 -5.20 -14.71 13.68
C PHE A 28 -4.07 -14.92 14.69
N GLY A 29 -3.53 -13.85 15.30
CA GLY A 29 -2.41 -13.92 16.24
C GLY A 29 -1.10 -14.38 15.59
N ARG A 30 -1.00 -14.29 14.26
CA ARG A 30 0.14 -14.76 13.46
C ARG A 30 0.77 -13.60 12.71
N PHE A 31 2.08 -13.70 12.49
CA PHE A 31 2.84 -12.71 11.74
C PHE A 31 3.83 -13.41 10.79
N GLU A 32 3.42 -13.58 9.54
CA GLU A 32 4.18 -14.21 8.46
C GLU A 32 4.52 -13.18 7.37
N PRO A 33 5.54 -12.32 7.57
CA PRO A 33 5.80 -11.17 6.71
C PRO A 33 6.05 -11.53 5.23
N THR A 34 6.64 -12.70 4.96
CA THR A 34 6.85 -13.22 3.59
C THR A 34 5.56 -13.52 2.85
N ARG A 35 4.49 -13.86 3.56
CA ARG A 35 3.18 -14.18 2.97
C ARG A 35 2.42 -12.92 2.55
N TYR A 36 2.64 -11.81 3.24
CA TYR A 36 1.94 -10.54 2.98
C TYR A 36 2.59 -9.72 1.86
N LEU A 37 3.87 -9.97 1.56
CA LEU A 37 4.66 -9.23 0.56
C LEU A 37 3.99 -9.12 -0.82
N PRO A 38 3.53 -10.22 -1.46
CA PRO A 38 2.89 -10.13 -2.78
C PRO A 38 1.58 -9.34 -2.75
N GLY A 39 0.77 -9.54 -1.70
CA GLY A 39 -0.51 -8.84 -1.51
C GLY A 39 -0.32 -7.35 -1.26
N ALA A 40 0.68 -6.98 -0.47
CA ALA A 40 1.03 -5.59 -0.19
C ALA A 40 1.55 -4.84 -1.42
N ILE A 41 2.38 -5.50 -2.25
CA ILE A 41 2.85 -4.93 -3.51
C ILE A 41 1.67 -4.74 -4.48
N GLY A 42 0.82 -5.76 -4.65
CA GLY A 42 -0.36 -5.68 -5.51
C GLY A 42 -1.33 -4.58 -5.07
N ALA A 43 -1.63 -4.50 -3.78
CA ALA A 43 -2.47 -3.44 -3.20
C ALA A 43 -1.83 -2.06 -3.34
N GLY A 44 -0.52 -1.92 -3.10
CA GLY A 44 0.20 -0.67 -3.25
C GLY A 44 0.17 -0.14 -4.70
N ILE A 45 0.32 -1.02 -5.69
CA ILE A 45 0.20 -0.68 -7.11
C ILE A 45 -1.24 -0.29 -7.44
N GLY A 46 -2.22 -1.06 -6.99
CA GLY A 46 -3.65 -0.80 -7.24
C GLY A 46 -4.09 0.55 -6.67
N ILE A 47 -3.69 0.87 -5.44
CA ILE A 47 -4.03 2.16 -4.82
C ILE A 47 -3.31 3.31 -5.50
N ALA A 48 -2.02 3.16 -5.84
CA ALA A 48 -1.30 4.20 -6.58
C ALA A 48 -1.91 4.47 -7.97
N ALA A 49 -2.37 3.43 -8.68
CA ALA A 49 -3.08 3.58 -9.95
C ALA A 49 -4.46 4.23 -9.76
N ALA A 50 -5.20 3.85 -8.71
CA ALA A 50 -6.47 4.47 -8.38
C ALA A 50 -6.30 5.96 -8.03
N ASP A 51 -5.29 6.32 -7.23
CA ASP A 51 -4.97 7.72 -6.88
C ASP A 51 -4.70 8.58 -8.13
N GLN A 52 -4.05 8.02 -9.15
CA GLN A 52 -3.85 8.70 -10.43
C GLN A 52 -5.13 8.85 -11.27
N LEU A 53 -6.04 7.89 -11.18
CA LEU A 53 -7.30 7.88 -11.93
C LEU A 53 -8.40 8.69 -11.23
N THR A 54 -8.24 8.99 -9.95
CA THR A 54 -9.23 9.71 -9.17
C THR A 54 -9.01 11.23 -9.37
N PRO A 55 -9.95 11.97 -9.98
CA PRO A 55 -9.81 13.42 -10.20
C PRO A 55 -9.90 14.24 -8.90
N ILE A 56 -10.09 13.58 -7.76
CA ILE A 56 -10.16 14.20 -6.44
C ILE A 56 -8.72 14.49 -5.98
N ARG A 57 -8.27 15.73 -6.19
CA ARG A 57 -7.02 16.25 -5.64
C ARG A 57 -7.11 16.35 -4.11
N VAL A 58 -7.03 15.24 -3.38
CA VAL A 58 -7.15 15.26 -1.91
C VAL A 58 -5.86 15.76 -1.24
N PHE A 59 -4.70 15.62 -1.86
CA PHE A 59 -3.43 16.08 -1.29
C PHE A 59 -2.65 16.95 -2.28
N ARG A 60 -2.93 18.25 -2.26
CA ARG A 60 -2.00 19.28 -2.73
C ARG A 60 -1.67 20.16 -1.52
N PHE A 61 -0.67 19.74 -0.76
CA PHE A 61 0.09 20.60 0.14
C PHE A 61 1.43 20.91 -0.51
#